data_AF-A0A6V7P858-F1
#
_entry.id   AF-A0A6V7P858-F1
#
_cell.length_a   1.000
_cell.length_b   1.000
_cell.length_c   1.000
_cell.angle_alpha   90.00
_cell.angle_beta   90.00
_cell.angle_gamma   90.00
#
_symmetry.space_group_name_H-M   'P 1'
#
loop_
_entity.id
_entity.type
_entity.pdbx_description
1 polymer ?
#
loop_
_entity_poly.entity_id
_entity_poly.type
_entity_poly.pdbx_seq_one_letter_code
_entity_poly.pdbx_strand_id
1 'polypeptide(L)'
;MALRTGVGIVGVAIFLVVVLNISEGSLAARFIVGDSARWSFGYNYTDWAINNAPFFQYDTLVFKYDPPNSATFPHSVYLMKNLRSFLECDLSKAILVGM
;
A
#
# COMPACT_ATOMS: atom_id res chain seq x y z
N MET A 1 -5.00 42.44 41.31
CA MET A 1 -4.08 41.37 40.86
C MET A 1 -4.82 40.51 39.84
N ALA A 2 -4.87 40.96 38.59
CA ALA A 2 -5.62 40.29 37.55
C ALA A 2 -4.88 40.46 36.22
N LEU A 3 -4.10 39.45 35.85
CA LEU A 3 -3.78 39.07 34.46
C LEU A 3 -2.74 37.95 34.55
N ARG A 4 -3.08 36.72 34.11
CA ARG A 4 -2.14 35.68 33.61
C ARG A 4 -2.78 34.33 33.26
N THR A 5 -4.11 34.23 33.15
CA THR A 5 -4.76 32.95 32.81
C THR A 5 -5.06 32.77 31.32
N GLY A 6 -5.26 33.85 30.56
CA GLY A 6 -5.68 33.77 29.14
C GLY A 6 -4.58 33.35 28.14
N VAL A 7 -3.33 33.76 28.36
CA VAL A 7 -2.22 33.49 27.44
C VAL A 7 -1.87 31.99 27.39
N GLY A 8 -1.96 31.30 28.53
CA GLY A 8 -1.71 29.86 28.62
C GLY A 8 -2.77 29.03 27.90
N ILE A 9 -4.05 29.39 28.04
CA ILE A 9 -5.16 28.66 27.40
C ILE A 9 -5.12 28.80 25.89
N VAL A 10 -4.86 30.01 25.38
CA VAL A 10 -4.74 30.26 23.93
C VAL A 10 -3.53 29.51 23.36
N GLY A 11 -2.38 29.52 24.05
CA GLY A 11 -1.21 28.76 23.63
C GLY A 11 -1.43 27.24 23.59
N VAL A 12 -2.12 26.69 24.59
CA VAL A 12 -2.49 25.27 24.64
C VAL A 12 -3.46 24.90 23.51
N ALA A 13 -4.47 25.74 23.25
CA ALA A 13 -5.42 25.52 22.16
C ALA A 13 -4.73 25.53 20.79
N ILE A 14 -3.84 26.49 20.55
CA ILE A 14 -3.05 26.56 19.29
C ILE A 14 -2.16 25.32 19.17
N PHE A 15 -1.49 24.90 20.24
CA PHE A 15 -0.65 23.71 20.22
C PHE A 15 -1.45 22.43 19.92
N LEU A 16 -2.63 22.26 20.53
CA LEU A 16 -3.52 21.15 20.25
C LEU A 16 -4.02 21.16 18.80
N VAL A 17 -4.40 22.33 18.28
CA VAL A 17 -4.77 22.47 16.86
C VAL A 17 -3.59 22.09 15.96
N VAL A 18 -2.38 22.54 16.27
CA VAL A 18 -1.18 22.17 15.49
C VAL A 18 -0.93 20.66 15.53
N VAL A 19 -0.99 20.02 16.71
CA VAL A 19 -0.77 18.57 16.87
C VAL A 19 -1.81 17.73 16.11
N LEU A 20 -3.09 18.14 16.13
CA LEU A 20 -4.16 17.49 15.37
C LEU A 20 -4.02 17.67 13.85
N ASN A 21 -3.22 18.63 13.41
CA ASN A 21 -2.91 18.88 11.99
C ASN A 21 -1.51 18.38 11.58
N ILE A 22 -0.78 17.70 12.47
CA ILE A 22 0.43 16.99 12.07
C ILE A 22 -0.05 15.81 11.24
N SER A 23 0.07 15.93 9.91
CA SER A 23 -0.17 14.80 9.02
C SER A 23 0.69 13.64 9.49
N GLU A 24 0.12 12.45 9.64
CA GLU A 24 0.89 11.23 9.80
C GLU A 24 1.95 11.24 8.70
N GLY A 25 3.20 11.49 9.07
CA GLY A 25 4.32 11.38 8.16
C GLY A 25 4.37 9.92 7.76
N SER A 26 3.74 9.60 6.64
CA SER A 26 3.58 8.24 6.14
C SER A 26 4.96 7.64 5.98
N LEU A 27 5.39 6.84 6.96
CA LEU A 27 6.48 5.91 6.74
C LEU A 27 6.05 5.03 5.57
N ALA A 28 6.94 4.83 4.59
CA ALA A 28 6.67 3.99 3.44
C ALA A 28 6.11 2.62 3.90
N ALA A 29 4.87 2.33 3.48
CA ALA A 29 4.15 1.16 3.93
C ALA A 29 4.60 -0.09 3.17
N ARG A 30 4.44 -1.24 3.81
CA ARG A 30 4.69 -2.56 3.21
C ARG A 30 3.40 -3.35 3.19
N PHE A 31 2.92 -3.67 2.00
CA PHE A 31 1.69 -4.44 1.79
C PHE A 31 2.03 -5.86 1.34
N ILE A 32 1.48 -6.88 2.00
CA ILE A 32 1.55 -8.25 1.52
C ILE A 32 0.37 -8.47 0.57
N VAL A 33 0.66 -8.64 -0.72
CA VAL A 33 -0.40 -8.77 -1.74
C VAL A 33 -1.25 -10.01 -1.48
N GLY A 34 -2.55 -9.80 -1.28
CA GLY A 34 -3.52 -10.86 -0.97
C GLY A 34 -3.52 -11.33 0.48
N ASP A 35 -2.80 -10.68 1.39
CA ASP A 35 -2.75 -11.01 2.82
C ASP A 35 -2.48 -12.50 3.08
N SER A 36 -3.45 -13.21 3.68
CA SER A 36 -3.37 -14.65 3.94
C SER A 36 -3.52 -15.51 2.67
N ALA A 37 -4.19 -14.99 1.63
CA ALA A 37 -4.33 -15.67 0.34
C ALA A 37 -3.04 -15.60 -0.51
N ARG A 38 -2.15 -14.66 -0.18
CA ARG A 38 -0.83 -14.49 -0.83
C ARG A 38 -1.00 -14.21 -2.34
N TRP A 39 0.06 -14.40 -3.14
CA TRP A 39 0.01 -14.37 -4.60
C TRP A 39 -0.35 -15.76 -5.13
N SER A 40 -1.60 -15.94 -5.54
CA SER A 40 -2.19 -17.22 -5.92
C SER A 40 -3.33 -17.04 -6.95
N PHE A 41 -3.66 -18.11 -7.66
CA PHE A 41 -4.75 -18.09 -8.63
C PHE A 41 -6.13 -18.05 -7.97
N GLY A 42 -7.09 -17.38 -8.60
CA GLY A 42 -8.51 -17.40 -8.20
C GLY A 42 -8.88 -16.46 -7.05
N TYR A 43 -7.96 -15.61 -6.59
CA TYR A 43 -8.24 -14.60 -5.57
C TYR A 43 -8.63 -13.24 -6.19
N ASN A 44 -9.57 -12.52 -5.58
CA ASN A 44 -10.00 -11.21 -6.05
C ASN A 44 -9.05 -10.10 -5.59
N TYR A 45 -8.00 -9.85 -6.38
CA TYR A 45 -7.04 -8.78 -6.11
C TYR A 45 -7.58 -7.36 -6.34
N THR A 46 -8.66 -7.20 -7.09
CA THR A 46 -9.31 -5.90 -7.29
C THR A 46 -9.94 -5.43 -5.98
N ASP A 47 -10.72 -6.30 -5.32
CA ASP A 47 -11.31 -6.00 -4.02
C ASP A 47 -10.23 -5.78 -2.97
N TRP A 48 -9.17 -6.61 -2.97
CA TRP A 48 -8.03 -6.43 -2.07
C TRP A 48 -7.36 -5.07 -2.26
N ALA A 49 -7.08 -4.65 -3.50
CA ALA A 49 -6.42 -3.39 -3.79
C ALA A 49 -7.28 -2.19 -3.39
N ILE A 50 -8.60 -2.25 -3.59
CA ILE A 50 -9.53 -1.19 -3.18
C ILE A 50 -9.57 -1.07 -1.65
N ASN A 51 -9.61 -2.19 -0.93
CA ASN A 51 -9.67 -2.20 0.53
C ASN A 51 -8.35 -1.79 1.21
N ASN A 52 -7.22 -1.84 0.48
CA ASN A 52 -5.90 -1.44 1.00
C ASN A 52 -5.43 -0.07 0.47
N ALA A 53 -6.19 0.57 -0.42
CA ALA A 53 -5.90 1.91 -0.92
C ALA A 53 -6.12 2.99 0.17
N PRO A 54 -5.45 4.16 0.07
CA PRO A 54 -4.54 4.58 -0.99
C PRO A 54 -3.12 4.00 -0.85
N PHE A 55 -2.43 3.84 -1.99
CA PHE A 55 -1.00 3.54 -2.05
C PHE A 55 -0.22 4.83 -2.31
N PHE A 56 0.85 5.06 -1.56
CA PHE A 56 1.71 6.23 -1.67
C PHE A 56 3.05 5.91 -2.33
N GLN A 57 3.77 6.96 -2.74
CA GLN A 57 5.11 6.80 -3.28
C GLN A 57 6.03 6.18 -2.22
N TYR A 58 6.93 5.29 -2.66
CA TYR A 58 7.85 4.50 -1.85
C TYR A 58 7.24 3.34 -1.05
N ASP A 59 5.91 3.18 -1.09
CA ASP A 59 5.29 1.96 -0.60
C ASP A 59 5.80 0.75 -1.37
N THR A 60 5.83 -0.39 -0.67
CA THR A 60 6.33 -1.64 -1.21
C THR A 60 5.21 -2.68 -1.26
N LEU A 61 4.99 -3.25 -2.43
CA LEU A 61 4.14 -4.42 -2.63
C LEU A 61 4.99 -5.70 -2.54
N VAL A 62 4.65 -6.58 -1.60
CA VAL A 62 5.36 -7.84 -1.35
C VAL A 62 4.52 -8.99 -1.86
N PHE A 63 4.95 -9.59 -2.97
CA PHE A 63 4.33 -10.76 -3.56
C PHE A 63 4.95 -12.02 -2.95
N LYS A 64 4.19 -12.73 -2.12
CA LYS A 64 4.60 -14.03 -1.56
C LYS A 64 3.89 -15.14 -2.32
N TYR A 65 4.60 -16.17 -2.74
CA TYR A 65 4.02 -17.37 -3.37
C TYR A 65 4.81 -18.59 -2.92
N ASP A 66 4.22 -19.77 -3.08
CA ASP A 66 4.88 -21.03 -2.74
C ASP A 66 5.77 -21.51 -3.90
N PRO A 67 6.90 -22.16 -3.61
CA PRO A 67 7.77 -22.70 -4.65
C PRO A 67 7.04 -23.79 -5.45
N PRO A 68 7.34 -23.92 -6.76
CA PRO A 68 6.68 -24.90 -7.61
C PRO A 68 6.95 -26.33 -7.12
N ASN A 69 5.91 -27.16 -7.11
CA ASN A 69 5.98 -28.59 -6.78
C ASN A 69 4.91 -29.36 -7.59
N SER A 70 4.71 -30.65 -7.33
CA SER A 70 3.75 -31.48 -8.08
C SER A 70 2.29 -31.01 -8.03
N ALA A 71 1.93 -30.18 -7.05
CA ALA A 71 0.59 -29.63 -6.85
C ALA A 71 0.54 -28.08 -6.94
N THR A 72 1.69 -27.40 -6.90
CA THR A 72 1.77 -25.93 -6.91
C THR A 72 2.38 -25.44 -8.22
N PHE A 73 1.59 -24.68 -8.99
CA PHE A 73 2.05 -24.04 -10.22
C PHE A 73 3.10 -22.96 -9.93
N PRO A 74 4.06 -22.72 -10.84
CA PRO A 74 5.00 -21.63 -10.71
C PRO A 74 4.29 -20.27 -10.82
N HIS A 75 4.78 -19.30 -10.06
CA HIS A 75 4.28 -17.93 -10.06
C HIS A 75 5.42 -16.97 -10.42
N SER A 76 5.08 -15.84 -11.01
CA SER A 76 6.01 -14.76 -11.34
C SER A 76 5.28 -13.43 -11.23
N VAL A 77 6.02 -12.33 -11.13
CA VAL A 77 5.47 -10.99 -11.04
C VAL A 77 6.00 -10.16 -12.20
N TYR A 78 5.09 -9.62 -13.00
CA TYR A 78 5.41 -8.76 -14.12
C TYR A 78 4.77 -7.39 -13.95
N LEU A 79 5.53 -6.35 -14.25
CA LEU A 79 5.02 -4.99 -14.41
C LEU A 79 4.55 -4.79 -15.85
N MET A 80 3.25 -4.50 -16.02
CA MET A 80 2.65 -4.28 -17.33
C MET A 80 2.98 -2.87 -17.85
N LYS A 81 3.17 -2.76 -19.17
CA LYS A 81 3.45 -1.47 -19.82
C LYS A 81 2.30 -0.47 -19.67
N ASN A 82 1.06 -0.93 -19.74
CA ASN A 82 -0.15 -0.11 -19.68
C ASN A 82 -1.39 -0.98 -19.40
N LEU A 83 -2.53 -0.31 -19.20
CA LEU A 83 -3.81 -0.96 -18.89
C LEU A 83 -4.29 -1.93 -19.99
N ARG A 84 -4.08 -1.63 -21.27
CA ARG A 84 -4.51 -2.54 -22.35
C ARG A 84 -3.76 -3.87 -22.27
N SER A 85 -2.43 -3.83 -22.15
CA SER A 85 -1.62 -5.04 -22.00
C SER A 85 -2.01 -5.84 -20.76
N PHE A 86 -2.37 -5.17 -19.66
CA PHE A 86 -2.90 -5.84 -18.47
C PHE A 86 -4.23 -6.58 -18.75
N LEU A 87 -5.19 -5.92 -19.40
CA LEU A 87 -6.51 -6.52 -19.72
C LEU A 87 -6.41 -7.69 -20.71
N GLU A 88 -5.49 -7.62 -21.66
CA GLU A 88 -5.29 -8.65 -22.70
C GLU A 88 -4.31 -9.76 -22.27
N CYS A 89 -3.70 -9.65 -21.08
CA CYS A 89 -2.61 -10.52 -20.62
C CYS A 89 -1.41 -10.56 -21.60
N ASP A 90 -1.12 -9.44 -22.27
CA ASP A 90 0.02 -9.33 -23.20
C ASP A 90 1.33 -9.05 -22.44
N LEU A 91 2.12 -10.12 -22.25
CA LEU A 91 3.41 -10.07 -21.59
C LEU A 91 4.57 -9.68 -22.52
N SER A 92 4.35 -9.47 -23.82
CA SER A 92 5.42 -9.27 -24.82
C SER A 92 6.34 -8.09 -24.53
N LYS A 93 5.84 -7.08 -23.81
CA LYS A 93 6.57 -5.87 -23.40
C LYS A 93 6.53 -5.65 -21.89
N ALA A 94 6.18 -6.68 -21.13
CA ALA A 94 6.17 -6.61 -19.68
C ALA A 94 7.58 -6.75 -19.11
N ILE A 95 7.81 -6.16 -17.94
CA ILE A 95 9.08 -6.27 -17.23
C ILE A 95 8.92 -7.30 -16.12
N LEU A 96 9.74 -8.35 -16.14
CA LEU A 96 9.80 -9.31 -15.02
C LEU A 96 10.42 -8.61 -13.80
N VAL A 97 9.69 -8.59 -12.69
CA VAL A 97 10.13 -7.94 -11.44
C VAL A 97 10.27 -8.91 -10.26
N GLY A 98 9.81 -10.15 -10.41
CA GLY A 98 10.01 -11.23 -9.44
C GLY A 98 9.74 -12.61 -10.03
N MET A 99 10.55 -13.60 -9.63
CA MET A 99 10.52 -15.00 -10.07
C MET A 99 10.49 -15.97 -8.89
#